data_AF-A0A699X4E2-F1
#
_entry.id   AF-A0A699X4E2-F1
#
_cell.length_a   1.000
_cell.length_b   1.000
_cell.length_c   1.000
_cell.angle_alpha   90.00
_cell.angle_beta   90.00
_cell.angle_gamma   90.00
#
_symmetry.space_group_name_H-M   'P 1'
#
loop_
_entity.id
_entity.type
_entity.pdbx_description
1 polymer ?
#
loop_
_entity_poly.entity_id
_entity_poly.type
_entity_poly.pdbx_seq_one_letter_code
_entity_poly.pdbx_strand_id
1 'polypeptide(L)'
;LLDFGLSIARETCGKEIHFAGYGEEPFVYIARQSDGDSYFGGAAYEVESRAELERASAIKDATKITSLDAPGDGEFVRLTDPVGHNVYLVYGQSKKKPQPPEL
;
A
#
# COMPACT_ATOMS: atom_id res chain seq x y z
N LEU A 1 10.35 1.18 -19.81
CA LEU A 1 10.35 2.63 -19.55
C LEU A 1 9.58 2.80 -18.26
N LEU A 2 10.32 2.77 -17.15
CA LEU A 2 9.83 3.08 -15.81
C LEU A 2 9.96 4.60 -15.65
N ASP A 3 9.17 5.35 -16.40
CA ASP A 3 9.40 6.77 -16.72
C ASP A 3 9.41 7.74 -15.54
N PHE A 4 8.95 7.29 -14.38
CA PHE A 4 8.77 8.12 -13.18
C PHE A 4 9.74 7.77 -12.05
N GLY A 5 10.86 7.10 -12.37
CA GLY A 5 11.88 6.76 -11.37
C GLY A 5 11.42 5.70 -10.35
N LEU A 6 10.42 4.90 -10.71
CA LEU A 6 9.95 3.77 -9.90
C LEU A 6 10.60 2.48 -10.39
N SER A 7 10.85 1.53 -9.51
CA SER A 7 11.27 0.17 -9.85
C SER A 7 10.16 -0.84 -9.53
N ILE A 8 10.18 -2.00 -10.18
CA ILE A 8 9.23 -3.08 -9.87
C ILE A 8 9.74 -3.83 -8.63
N ALA A 9 8.98 -3.78 -7.53
CA ALA A 9 9.25 -4.55 -6.33
C ALA A 9 8.67 -5.97 -6.41
N ARG A 10 7.48 -6.09 -7.01
CA ARG A 10 6.80 -7.37 -7.28
C ARG A 10 5.84 -7.22 -8.45
N GLU A 11 5.77 -8.24 -9.29
CA GLU A 11 4.80 -8.28 -10.39
C GLU A 11 4.08 -9.63 -10.42
N THR A 12 2.75 -9.56 -10.45
CA THR A 12 1.88 -10.68 -10.80
C THR A 12 1.31 -10.40 -12.18
N CYS A 13 1.84 -11.09 -13.19
CA CYS A 13 1.55 -10.85 -14.60
C CYS A 13 0.04 -10.75 -14.87
N GLY A 14 -0.37 -9.64 -15.48
CA GLY A 14 -1.76 -9.35 -15.86
C GLY A 14 -2.71 -9.05 -14.70
N LYS A 15 -2.22 -8.91 -13.46
CA LYS A 15 -3.07 -8.68 -12.27
C LYS A 15 -2.64 -7.47 -11.46
N GLU A 16 -1.39 -7.46 -10.99
CA GLU A 16 -0.95 -6.48 -10.00
C GLU A 16 0.56 -6.24 -10.12
N ILE A 17 0.95 -4.96 -10.04
CA ILE A 17 2.35 -4.55 -9.99
C ILE A 17 2.55 -3.65 -8.78
N HIS A 18 3.55 -3.97 -7.97
CA HIS A 18 4.00 -3.17 -6.84
C HIS A 18 5.25 -2.40 -7.26
N PHE A 19 5.17 -1.08 -7.20
CA PHE A 19 6.23 -0.18 -7.57
C PHE A 19 6.90 0.38 -6.33
N ALA A 20 8.23 0.38 -6.32
CA ALA A 20 9.07 0.95 -5.28
C ALA A 20 9.73 2.25 -5.74
N GLY A 21 9.93 3.16 -4.79
CA GLY A 21 10.79 4.33 -4.98
C GLY A 21 12.22 4.09 -4.50
N TYR A 22 12.97 5.18 -4.38
CA TYR A 22 14.37 5.17 -3.93
C TYR A 22 14.55 5.01 -2.41
N GLY A 23 13.50 5.30 -1.63
CA GLY A 23 13.53 5.30 -0.16
C GLY A 23 13.57 3.91 0.49
N GLU A 24 13.25 3.89 1.79
CA GLU A 24 13.21 2.68 2.62
C GLU A 24 11.89 1.91 2.50
N GLU A 25 10.87 2.52 1.91
CA GLU A 25 9.55 1.94 1.74
C GLU A 25 9.63 0.76 0.77
N PRO A 26 9.07 -0.42 1.12
CA PRO A 26 9.18 -1.60 0.28
C PRO A 26 8.44 -1.45 -1.05
N PHE A 27 7.37 -0.64 -1.08
CA PHE A 27 6.67 -0.16 -2.27
C PHE A 27 5.93 1.15 -1.93
N VAL A 28 5.57 1.93 -2.96
CA VAL A 28 4.88 3.22 -2.83
C VAL A 28 3.64 3.32 -3.71
N TYR A 29 3.47 2.40 -4.68
CA TYR A 29 2.32 2.39 -5.57
C TYR A 29 1.96 0.97 -5.96
N ILE A 30 0.65 0.70 -5.99
CA ILE A 30 0.11 -0.57 -6.47
C ILE A 30 -0.76 -0.26 -7.69
N ALA A 31 -0.38 -0.78 -8.84
CA ALA A 31 -1.24 -0.82 -10.02
C ALA A 31 -1.94 -2.18 -10.06
N ARG A 32 -3.27 -2.17 -10.17
CA ARG A 32 -4.08 -3.38 -10.35
C ARG A 32 -4.84 -3.28 -11.66
N GLN A 33 -4.90 -4.38 -12.39
CA GLN A 33 -5.78 -4.50 -13.54
C GLN A 33 -7.23 -4.40 -13.07
N SER A 34 -7.97 -3.43 -13.61
CA SER A 34 -9.42 -3.32 -13.39
C SER A 34 -10.17 -4.29 -14.30
N ASP A 35 -11.26 -4.86 -13.79
CA ASP A 35 -12.22 -5.65 -14.59
C ASP A 35 -13.18 -4.76 -15.41
N GLY A 36 -13.11 -3.43 -15.25
CA GLY A 36 -13.91 -2.44 -15.97
C GLY A 36 -13.21 -1.10 -16.04
N ASP A 37 -13.91 -0.01 -15.73
CA ASP A 37 -13.32 1.31 -15.68
C ASP A 37 -12.22 1.41 -14.61
N SER A 38 -11.20 2.21 -14.89
CA SER A 38 -10.14 2.48 -13.92
C SER A 38 -10.62 3.41 -12.83
N TYR A 39 -10.23 3.14 -11.59
CA TYR A 39 -10.63 3.94 -10.43
C TYR A 39 -9.48 4.05 -9.42
N PHE A 40 -9.60 5.00 -8.51
CA PHE A 40 -8.63 5.18 -7.44
C PHE A 40 -8.87 4.13 -6.34
N GLY A 41 -7.91 3.22 -6.15
CA GLY A 41 -8.01 2.15 -5.16
C GLY A 41 -7.98 2.61 -3.70
N GLY A 42 -7.49 3.83 -3.44
CA GLY A 42 -7.35 4.43 -2.12
C GLY A 42 -5.93 4.85 -1.79
N ALA A 43 -5.77 5.63 -0.72
CA ALA A 43 -4.47 6.07 -0.21
C ALA A 43 -4.06 5.22 1.01
N ALA A 44 -2.76 4.95 1.15
CA ALA A 44 -2.21 4.24 2.30
C ALA A 44 -1.32 5.16 3.14
N TYR A 45 -1.42 5.03 4.46
CA TYR A 45 -0.64 5.78 5.44
C TYR A 45 -0.04 4.82 6.45
N GLU A 46 1.28 4.91 6.64
CA GLU A 46 1.96 4.17 7.70
C GLU A 46 1.62 4.81 9.06
N VAL A 47 1.27 3.97 10.03
CA VAL A 47 0.97 4.39 11.40
C VAL A 47 2.13 4.04 12.34
N GLU A 48 2.26 4.78 13.44
CA GLU A 48 3.41 4.64 14.35
C GLU A 48 3.42 3.34 15.16
N SER A 49 2.26 2.69 15.34
CA SER A 49 2.15 1.47 16.15
C SER A 49 1.01 0.55 15.72
N ARG A 50 1.11 -0.74 16.06
CA ARG A 50 0.02 -1.70 15.88
C ARG A 50 -1.26 -1.30 16.63
N ALA A 51 -1.13 -0.59 17.75
CA ALA A 51 -2.27 -0.10 18.52
C ALA A 51 -3.10 0.93 17.74
N GLU A 52 -2.52 1.66 16.78
CA GLU A 52 -3.27 2.50 15.86
C GLU A 52 -4.22 1.68 14.97
N LEU A 53 -3.76 0.52 14.49
CA LEU A 53 -4.61 -0.40 13.71
C LEU A 53 -5.76 -0.95 14.56
N GLU A 54 -5.50 -1.28 15.83
CA GLU A 54 -6.54 -1.75 16.76
C GLU A 54 -7.61 -0.67 16.95
N ARG A 55 -7.21 0.59 17.19
CA ARG A 55 -8.16 1.71 17.31
C ARG A 55 -8.93 1.95 16.02
N ALA A 56 -8.26 1.91 14.86
CA ALA A 56 -8.90 2.08 13.57
C ALA A 56 -9.91 0.97 13.26
N SER A 57 -9.60 -0.27 13.63
CA SER A 57 -10.49 -1.42 13.40
C SER A 57 -11.80 -1.35 14.20
N ALA A 58 -11.86 -0.52 15.25
CA ALA A 58 -13.06 -0.29 16.05
C ALA A 58 -13.99 0.78 15.44
N ILE A 59 -13.57 1.47 14.38
CA ILE A 59 -14.39 2.45 13.66
C ILE A 59 -15.50 1.70 12.91
N LYS A 60 -16.69 2.30 12.85
CA LYS A 60 -17.81 1.75 12.09
C LYS A 60 -17.42 1.54 10.63
N ASP A 61 -17.77 0.37 10.09
CA ASP A 61 -17.50 -0.05 8.70
C ASP A 61 -16.01 -0.20 8.34
N ALA A 62 -15.11 -0.12 9.32
CA ALA A 62 -13.71 -0.48 9.16
C ALA A 62 -13.55 -1.99 8.95
N THR A 63 -12.51 -2.38 8.21
CA THR A 63 -12.12 -3.80 8.18
C THR A 63 -11.45 -4.22 9.49
N LYS A 64 -11.44 -5.53 9.75
CA LYS A 64 -10.53 -6.09 10.76
C LYS A 64 -9.07 -5.88 10.32
N ILE A 65 -8.16 -5.93 11.29
CA ILE A 65 -6.73 -6.00 11.01
C ILE A 65 -6.48 -7.24 10.13
N THR A 66 -5.88 -7.01 8.96
CA THR A 66 -5.66 -8.02 7.92
C THR A 66 -4.19 -8.01 7.51
N SER A 67 -3.59 -9.17 7.28
CA SER A 67 -2.21 -9.26 6.76
C SER A 67 -2.09 -8.60 5.39
N LEU A 68 -1.00 -7.87 5.18
CA LEU A 68 -0.68 -7.23 3.91
C LEU A 68 0.17 -8.17 3.07
N ASP A 69 -0.41 -8.71 1.99
CA ASP A 69 0.32 -9.52 0.99
C ASP A 69 0.98 -8.60 -0.05
N ALA A 70 2.10 -7.98 0.34
CA ALA A 70 2.92 -7.10 -0.47
C ALA A 70 4.39 -7.18 -0.01
N PRO A 71 5.38 -6.72 -0.82
CA PRO A 71 6.76 -6.56 -0.37
C PRO A 71 6.80 -5.82 0.97
N GLY A 72 7.56 -6.38 1.92
CA GLY A 72 7.64 -5.88 3.28
C GLY A 72 6.59 -6.43 4.24
N ASP A 73 5.58 -7.17 3.75
CA ASP A 73 4.49 -7.75 4.55
C ASP A 73 3.79 -6.70 5.43
N GLY A 74 3.47 -7.04 6.68
CA GLY A 74 2.80 -6.18 7.65
C GLY A 74 1.31 -6.47 7.77
N GLU A 75 0.60 -5.51 8.36
CA GLU A 75 -0.84 -5.57 8.58
C GLU A 75 -1.48 -4.24 8.20
N PHE A 76 -2.76 -4.26 7.83
CA PHE A 76 -3.51 -3.05 7.54
C PHE A 76 -4.95 -3.09 8.06
N VAL A 77 -5.53 -1.91 8.18
CA VAL A 77 -6.97 -1.67 8.32
C VAL A 77 -7.42 -0.72 7.22
N ARG A 78 -8.54 -1.03 6.55
CA ARG A 78 -9.16 -0.15 5.57
C ARG A 78 -10.37 0.54 6.17
N LEU A 79 -10.41 1.86 6.00
CA LEU A 79 -11.51 2.76 6.31
C LEU A 79 -12.11 3.31 5.00
N THR A 80 -13.27 3.94 5.12
CA THR A 80 -13.86 4.75 4.04
C THR A 80 -13.93 6.20 4.53
N ASP A 81 -13.39 7.14 3.75
CA ASP A 81 -13.46 8.57 4.07
C ASP A 81 -14.90 9.10 3.86
N PRO A 82 -15.24 10.32 4.33
CA PRO A 82 -16.57 10.89 4.16
C PRO A 82 -17.02 11.11 2.70
N VAL A 83 -16.09 11.07 1.75
CA VAL A 83 -16.33 11.26 0.31
C VAL A 83 -16.47 9.91 -0.41
N GLY A 84 -16.20 8.78 0.27
CA GLY A 84 -16.34 7.42 -0.25
C GLY A 84 -15.04 6.78 -0.72
N HIS A 85 -13.87 7.38 -0.48
CA HIS A 85 -12.59 6.77 -0.87
C HIS A 85 -12.06 5.82 0.19
N ASN A 86 -11.38 4.77 -0.24
CA ASN A 86 -10.68 3.87 0.66
C ASN A 86 -9.44 4.58 1.25
N VAL A 87 -9.26 4.42 2.56
CA VAL A 87 -8.06 4.84 3.28
C VAL A 87 -7.48 3.61 3.99
N TYR A 88 -6.21 3.31 3.74
CA TYR A 88 -5.51 2.18 4.32
C TYR A 88 -4.55 2.69 5.39
N LEU A 89 -4.65 2.16 6.60
CA LEU A 89 -3.66 2.36 7.65
C LEU A 89 -2.81 1.11 7.73
N VAL A 90 -1.49 1.25 7.66
CA VAL A 90 -0.54 0.13 7.50
C VAL A 90 0.50 0.17 8.61
N TYR A 91 0.84 -0.99 9.17
CA TYR A 91 1.90 -1.13 10.18
C TYR A 91 2.73 -2.39 9.96
N GLY A 92 3.99 -2.35 10.38
CA GLY A 92 4.85 -3.54 10.48
C GLY A 92 5.51 -3.96 9.17
N GLN A 93 5.56 -3.07 8.18
CA GLN A 93 6.28 -3.34 6.93
C GLN A 93 7.80 -3.41 7.19
N SER A 94 8.45 -4.43 6.66
CA SER A 94 9.90 -4.54 6.64
C SER A 94 10.49 -3.59 5.60
N LYS A 95 11.33 -2.66 6.07
CA LYS A 95 12.00 -1.67 5.22
C LYS A 95 12.99 -2.32 4.26
N LYS A 96 13.09 -1.77 3.04
CA LYS A 96 14.15 -2.10 2.10
C LYS A 96 15.36 -1.20 2.30
N LYS A 97 16.51 -1.59 1.76
CA LYS A 97 17.67 -0.69 1.66
C LYS A 97 17.36 0.42 0.66
N PRO A 98 17.62 1.70 1.00
CA PRO A 98 17.55 2.80 0.04
C PRO A 98 18.44 2.52 -1.16
N GLN A 99 18.00 2.96 -2.34
CA GLN A 99 18.75 2.86 -3.58
C GLN A 99 18.88 4.26 -4.17
N PRO A 100 20.06 4.67 -4.64
CA PRO A 100 20.20 5.93 -5.34
C PRO A 100 19.41 5.90 -6.65
N PRO A 101 18.97 7.07 -7.15
CA PRO A 101 18.43 7.17 -8.50
C PRO A 101 19.45 6.69 -9.54
N GLU A 102 19.05 5.74 -10.38
CA GLU A 102 19.76 5.44 -11.63
C GLU A 102 19.33 6.47 -12.67
N LEU A 103 20.10 7.56 -12.78
CA LEU A 103 19.93 8.66 -13.74
C LEU A 103 20.81 8.47 -14.97
#